data_AF-A0A662G404-F1
#
_entry.id   AF-A0A662G404-F1
#
_cell.length_a   1.000
_cell.length_b   1.000
_cell.length_c   1.000
_cell.angle_alpha   90.00
_cell.angle_beta   90.00
_cell.angle_gamma   90.00
#
_symmetry.space_group_name_H-M   'P 1'
#
loop_
_entity.id
_entity.type
_entity.pdbx_description
1 polymer ?
#
loop_
_entity_poly.entity_id
_entity_poly.type
_entity_poly.pdbx_seq_one_letter_code
_entity_poly.pdbx_strand_id
1 'polypeptide(L)'
;MVFVTGVCPRRCFYCPISREKRGRDDTYVNERLARDRHLLLAEILTSGSRGAGLTGGDPLVRPKRTLTLIRILKETFGTSFHIHLYTTGYTLT
;
A
#
# COMPACT_ATOMS: atom_id res chain seq x y z
N MET A 1 2.08 5.80 -5.24
CA MET A 1 2.38 5.07 -3.98
C MET A 1 1.12 4.37 -3.51
N VAL A 2 1.19 3.12 -3.06
CA VAL A 2 0.03 2.37 -2.52
C VAL A 2 0.19 2.24 -1.00
N PHE A 3 -0.63 2.97 -0.26
CA PHE A 3 -0.70 2.91 1.20
C PHE A 3 -1.72 1.84 1.59
N VAL A 4 -1.28 0.71 2.14
CA VAL A 4 -2.14 -0.46 2.38
C VAL A 4 -3.05 -0.29 3.58
N THR A 5 -2.50 0.23 4.67
CA THR A 5 -3.16 0.39 5.97
C THR A 5 -2.34 1.34 6.83
N GLY A 6 -2.97 2.08 7.73
CA GLY A 6 -2.28 2.90 8.74
C GLY A 6 -1.96 2.16 10.03
N VAL A 7 -2.36 0.88 10.14
CA VAL A 7 -2.05 0.03 11.29
C VAL A 7 -0.58 -0.38 11.25
N CYS A 8 0.12 -0.28 12.38
CA CYS A 8 1.52 -0.67 12.55
C CYS A 8 1.71 -1.27 13.95
N PRO A 9 2.49 -2.36 14.13
CA PRO A 9 2.81 -2.88 15.45
C PRO A 9 3.84 -2.01 16.17
N ARG A 10 4.56 -1.14 15.44
CA ARG A 10 5.56 -0.22 15.99
C ARG A 10 4.93 1.13 16.35
N ARG A 11 5.52 1.80 17.34
CA ARG A 11 5.17 3.18 17.76
C ARG A 11 6.41 4.08 17.72
N CYS A 12 7.03 4.19 16.55
CA CYS A 12 8.27 4.95 16.38
C CYS A 12 8.05 6.44 16.71
N PHE A 13 8.98 7.05 17.46
CA PHE A 13 8.91 8.47 17.82
C PHE A 13 9.00 9.41 16.61
N TYR A 14 9.61 8.95 15.52
CA TYR A 14 9.79 9.68 14.26
C TYR A 14 8.77 9.28 13.17
N CYS A 15 7.69 8.55 13.51
CA CYS A 15 6.77 8.05 12.49
C CYS A 15 6.16 9.21 11.67
N PRO A 16 6.39 9.24 10.34
CA PRO A 16 5.98 10.38 9.49
C PRO A 16 4.50 10.31 9.07
N ILE A 17 3.79 9.23 9.40
CA ILE A 17 2.38 9.06 9.02
C ILE A 17 1.52 10.09 9.74
N SER A 18 0.68 10.79 8.98
CA SER A 18 -0.24 11.81 9.48
C SER A 18 -1.20 11.26 10.54
N ARG A 19 -1.74 12.15 11.37
CA ARG A 19 -2.70 11.76 12.40
C ARG A 19 -3.99 11.21 11.81
N GLU A 20 -4.40 11.67 10.62
CA GLU A 20 -5.61 11.14 9.98
C GLU A 20 -5.43 9.70 9.50
N LYS A 21 -4.24 9.34 9.02
CA LYS A 21 -3.98 7.99 8.48
C LYS A 21 -3.54 7.00 9.58
N ARG A 22 -2.85 7.47 10.63
CA ARG A 22 -2.26 6.61 11.68
C ARG A 22 -3.33 5.80 12.41
N GLY A 23 -3.13 4.48 12.45
CA GLY A 23 -4.03 3.54 13.13
C GLY A 23 -5.34 3.25 12.40
N ARG A 24 -5.63 3.91 11.28
CA ARG A 24 -6.80 3.63 10.45
C ARG A 24 -6.52 2.51 9.47
N ASP A 25 -7.50 1.62 9.27
CA ASP A 25 -7.36 0.48 8.36
C ASP A 25 -7.86 0.78 6.95
N ASP A 26 -7.50 1.95 6.43
CA ASP A 26 -7.88 2.45 5.11
C ASP A 26 -6.74 2.28 4.10
N THR A 27 -7.09 2.00 2.85
CA THR A 27 -6.14 1.90 1.73
C THR A 27 -6.21 3.14 0.85
N TYR A 28 -5.04 3.68 0.49
CA TYR A 28 -4.94 4.83 -0.42
C TYR A 28 -4.01 4.53 -1.58
N VAL A 29 -4.27 5.16 -2.72
CA VAL A 29 -3.29 5.34 -3.78
C VAL A 29 -3.00 6.83 -3.87
N ASN A 30 -1.74 7.20 -3.69
CA ASN A 30 -1.34 8.60 -3.50
C ASN A 30 -2.16 9.21 -2.35
N GLU A 31 -2.97 10.25 -2.62
CA GLU A 31 -3.85 10.87 -1.63
C GLU A 31 -5.31 10.42 -1.73
N ARG A 32 -5.66 9.55 -2.68
CA ARG A 32 -7.05 9.11 -2.89
C ARG A 32 -7.35 7.82 -2.15
N LEU A 33 -8.48 7.82 -1.44
CA LEU A 33 -9.00 6.64 -0.77
C LEU A 33 -9.44 5.61 -1.81
N ALA A 34 -8.81 4.43 -1.77
CA ALA A 34 -9.05 3.34 -2.70
C ALA A 34 -10.02 2.34 -2.07
N ARG A 35 -11.32 2.58 -2.25
CA ARG A 35 -12.40 1.74 -1.68
C ARG A 35 -12.63 0.45 -2.46
N ASP A 36 -12.20 0.42 -3.72
CA ASP A 36 -12.38 -0.71 -4.62
C ASP A 36 -11.25 -0.79 -5.65
N ARG A 37 -11.28 -1.88 -6.43
CA ARG A 37 -10.29 -2.16 -7.49
C ARG A 37 -10.28 -1.08 -8.59
N HIS A 38 -11.44 -0.53 -8.95
CA HIS A 38 -11.54 0.44 -10.04
C HIS A 38 -10.85 1.75 -9.66
N LEU A 39 -11.15 2.29 -8.48
CA LEU A 39 -10.51 3.51 -7.97
C LEU A 39 -9.00 3.33 -7.82
N LEU A 40 -8.57 2.17 -7.33
CA LEU A 40 -7.17 1.83 -7.20
C LEU A 40 -6.44 1.87 -8.54
N LEU A 41 -6.99 1.19 -9.56
CA LEU A 41 -6.37 1.10 -10.88
C LEU A 41 -6.44 2.43 -11.63
N ALA A 42 -7.56 3.15 -11.53
CA ALA A 42 -7.73 4.45 -12.16
C ALA A 42 -6.63 5.42 -11.71
N GLU A 43 -6.37 5.51 -10.40
CA GLU A 43 -5.36 6.42 -9.87
C GLU A 43 -3.94 6.05 -10.33
N ILE A 44 -3.61 4.75 -10.42
CA ILE A 44 -2.29 4.29 -10.87
C ILE A 44 -2.11 4.52 -12.38
N LEU A 45 -3.17 4.32 -13.16
CA LEU A 45 -3.17 4.62 -14.59
C LEU A 45 -2.98 6.12 -14.84
N THR A 46 -3.72 6.96 -14.10
CA THR A 46 -3.59 8.41 -14.18
C THR A 46 -2.20 8.89 -13.79
N SER A 47 -1.51 8.22 -12.85
CA SER A 47 -0.15 8.59 -12.45
C SER A 47 0.94 8.12 -13.43
N GLY A 48 0.60 7.42 -14.52
CA GLY A 48 1.55 7.00 -15.56
C GLY A 48 2.72 6.16 -15.03
N SER A 49 2.51 5.46 -13.91
CA SER A 49 3.59 4.85 -13.14
C SER A 49 4.06 3.53 -13.76
N ARG A 50 5.37 3.28 -13.75
CA ARG A 50 5.99 2.01 -14.22
C ARG A 50 6.19 0.98 -13.11
N GLY A 51 5.77 1.32 -11.89
CA GLY A 51 5.87 0.48 -10.71
C GLY A 51 5.10 1.08 -9.54
N ALA A 52 5.04 0.35 -8.43
CA ALA A 52 4.37 0.77 -7.21
C ALA A 52 5.20 0.46 -5.96
N GLY A 53 5.34 1.46 -5.10
CA GLY A 53 5.77 1.25 -3.71
C GLY A 53 4.56 0.95 -2.83
N LEU A 54 4.53 -0.21 -2.16
CA LEU A 54 3.55 -0.56 -1.14
C LEU A 54 4.11 -0.20 0.25
N THR A 55 3.35 0.60 0.97
CA THR A 55 3.72 1.13 2.29
C THR A 55 2.48 1.23 3.18
N GLY A 56 2.57 1.94 4.30
CA GLY A 56 1.49 2.08 5.27
C GLY A 56 2.06 2.49 6.63
N GLY A 57 1.34 2.08 7.67
CA GLY A 57 1.93 1.79 8.97
C GLY A 57 2.89 0.62 8.86
N ASP A 58 2.37 -0.58 8.62
CA ASP A 58 3.13 -1.71 8.10
C ASP A 58 2.21 -2.58 7.21
N PRO A 59 2.49 -2.71 5.91
CA PRO A 59 1.64 -3.47 4.99
C PRO A 59 1.56 -4.96 5.37
N LEU A 60 2.55 -5.52 6.08
CA LEU A 60 2.55 -6.92 6.47
C LEU A 60 1.61 -7.24 7.63
N VAL A 61 1.03 -6.23 8.30
CA VAL A 61 -0.09 -6.41 9.26
C VAL A 61 -1.39 -6.81 8.56
N ARG A 62 -1.47 -6.57 7.24
CA ARG A 62 -2.59 -6.96 6.38
C ARG A 62 -2.08 -7.80 5.21
N PRO A 63 -1.48 -8.98 5.46
CA PRO A 63 -0.74 -9.73 4.44
C PRO A 63 -1.63 -10.17 3.28
N LYS A 64 -2.87 -10.63 3.57
CA LYS A 64 -3.85 -10.96 2.54
C LYS A 64 -4.15 -9.78 1.61
N ARG A 65 -4.40 -8.59 2.18
CA ARG A 65 -4.66 -7.37 1.40
C ARG A 65 -3.45 -6.97 0.57
N THR A 66 -2.26 -6.95 1.17
CA THR A 66 -1.00 -6.66 0.48
C THR A 66 -0.78 -7.58 -0.71
N LEU A 67 -0.96 -8.89 -0.54
CA LEU A 67 -0.84 -9.87 -1.62
C LEU A 67 -1.90 -9.67 -2.71
N THR A 68 -3.16 -9.42 -2.33
CA THR A 68 -4.23 -9.12 -3.30
C THR A 68 -3.90 -7.89 -4.13
N LEU A 69 -3.40 -6.82 -3.50
CA LEU A 69 -2.99 -5.61 -4.20
C LEU A 69 -1.84 -5.90 -5.18
N ILE A 70 -0.80 -6.61 -4.73
CA ILE A 70 0.33 -7.01 -5.58
C ILE A 70 -0.16 -7.82 -6.79
N ARG A 71 -1.05 -8.80 -6.58
CA ARG A 71 -1.64 -9.61 -7.65
C ARG A 71 -2.42 -8.78 -8.65
N ILE A 72 -3.30 -7.90 -8.19
CA ILE A 72 -4.07 -6.99 -9.05
C ILE A 72 -3.13 -6.16 -9.92
N LEU A 73 -2.05 -5.60 -9.35
CA LEU A 73 -1.08 -4.81 -10.10
C LEU A 73 -0.33 -5.65 -11.14
N LYS A 74 0.13 -6.84 -10.78
CA LYS A 74 0.83 -7.75 -11.69
C LYS A 74 -0.07 -8.29 -12.80
N GLU A 75 -1.33 -8.59 -12.50
CA GLU A 75 -2.33 -9.00 -13.49
C GLU A 75 -2.66 -7.88 -14.47
N THR A 76 -2.75 -6.64 -13.98
CA THR A 76 -3.16 -5.48 -14.80
C THR A 76 -2.01 -4.91 -15.62
N PHE A 77 -0.81 -4.82 -15.05
CA PHE A 77 0.34 -4.15 -15.67
C PHE A 77 1.46 -5.11 -16.11
N GLY A 78 1.29 -6.41 -15.89
CA GLY A 78 2.25 -7.45 -16.27
C GLY A 78 3.30 -7.77 -15.20
N THR A 79 4.03 -8.86 -15.42
CA THR A 79 5.04 -9.38 -14.49
C THR A 79 6.25 -8.45 -14.33
N SER A 80 6.55 -7.63 -15.34
CA SER A 80 7.63 -6.63 -15.33
C SER A 80 7.31 -5.38 -14.52
N PHE A 81 6.05 -5.15 -14.13
CA PHE A 81 5.68 -3.98 -13.33
C PHE A 81 6.38 -4.00 -11.98
N HIS A 82 7.26 -3.03 -11.70
CA HIS A 82 8.11 -3.08 -10.52
C HIS A 82 7.31 -2.86 -9.23
N ILE A 83 7.59 -3.66 -8.20
CA ILE A 83 6.94 -3.52 -6.89
C ILE A 83 8.00 -3.47 -5.81
N HIS A 84 7.98 -2.42 -4.99
CA HIS A 84 8.79 -2.29 -3.79
C HIS A 84 7.87 -2.36 -2.57
N LEU A 85 8.16 -3.24 -1.61
CA LEU A 85 7.39 -3.36 -0.37
C LEU A 85 8.23 -2.82 0.79
N TYR A 86 7.71 -1.80 1.48
CA TYR A 86 8.34 -1.20 2.65
C TYR A 86 7.66 -1.75 3.91
N THR A 87 8.42 -2.47 4.74
CA THR A 87 7.94 -3.07 5.98
C THR A 87 8.94 -2.89 7.11
N THR A 88 8.47 -2.94 8.36
CA THR A 88 9.36 -2.99 9.53
C THR A 88 9.96 -4.38 9.74
N GLY A 89 9.49 -5.39 9.00
CA GLY A 89 9.89 -6.79 9.12
C GLY A 89 9.35 -7.49 10.37
N TYR A 90 8.62 -6.79 11.24
CA TYR A 90 8.18 -7.32 12.54
C TYR A 90 7.23 -8.53 12.41
N THR A 91 6.40 -8.54 11.38
CA THR A 91 5.44 -9.63 11.11
C THR A 91 5.83 -10.47 9.89
N LEU A 92 7.11 -10.43 9.48
CA LEU A 92 7.60 -11.26 8.38
C LEU A 92 7.82 -12.68 8.88
N THR A 93 7.21 -13.65 8.20
CA THR A 93 7.26 -15.09 8.52
C THR A 93 7.60 -15.89 7.27
#